data_AF-A0A954YNS5-F1
#
_entry.id   AF-A0A954YNS5-F1
#
_cell.length_a   1.000
_cell.length_b   1.000
_cell.length_c   1.000
_cell.angle_alpha   90.00
_cell.angle_beta   90.00
_cell.angle_gamma   90.00
#
_symmetry.space_group_name_H-M   'P 1'
#
loop_
_entity.id
_entity.type
_entity.pdbx_description
1 polymer ?
#
loop_
_entity_poly.entity_id
_entity_poly.type
_entity_poly.pdbx_seq_one_letter_code
_entity_poly.pdbx_strand_id
1 'polypeptide(L)'
;MSRQFRVALGCIFVLSLVVFAQSGAGEQSAVKQSFMRAKLLHSQNVLEAITLEDYAGIAKHAEQLRLLSFDEDWQVLHTEEYARLSADFRRSAAGLANAGKSQNLDAAVLAYFQMTHNCVDCHRYMRQSK
;
A
#
# COMPACT_ATOMS: atom_id res chain seq x y z
N MET A 1 -42.64 34.02 23.31
CA MET A 1 -41.42 33.70 22.53
C MET A 1 -41.29 32.20 22.43
N SER A 2 -41.69 31.68 21.28
CA SER A 2 -42.25 30.35 21.10
C SER A 2 -41.18 29.30 20.79
N ARG A 3 -41.29 28.19 21.54
CA ARG A 3 -40.61 26.88 21.46
C ARG A 3 -40.31 26.35 20.04
N GLN A 4 -41.05 26.83 19.05
CA GLN A 4 -40.90 26.56 17.60
C GLN A 4 -39.53 26.99 17.04
N PHE A 5 -38.96 28.10 17.52
CA PHE A 5 -37.67 28.63 17.00
C PHE A 5 -36.44 27.84 17.47
N ARG A 6 -36.54 27.16 18.64
CA ARG A 6 -35.47 26.32 19.19
C ARG A 6 -35.35 24.97 18.49
N VAL A 7 -36.44 24.45 17.93
CA VAL A 7 -36.46 23.17 17.21
C VAL A 7 -35.84 23.29 15.82
N ALA A 8 -36.12 24.39 15.10
CA ALA A 8 -35.58 24.63 13.77
C ALA A 8 -34.04 24.77 13.76
N LEU A 9 -33.46 25.42 14.76
CA LEU A 9 -32.00 25.58 14.89
C LEU A 9 -31.28 24.25 15.21
N GLY A 10 -31.92 23.37 15.99
CA GLY A 10 -31.40 22.04 16.31
C GLY A 10 -31.38 21.09 15.11
N CYS A 11 -32.40 21.15 14.24
CA CYS A 11 -32.47 20.31 13.03
C CYS A 11 -31.42 20.68 11.97
N ILE A 12 -31.11 21.98 11.80
CA ILE A 12 -30.07 22.43 10.85
C ILE A 12 -28.68 21.98 11.30
N PHE A 13 -28.39 22.05 12.60
CA PHE A 13 -27.08 21.66 13.15
C PHE A 13 -26.82 20.14 13.04
N VAL A 14 -27.86 19.32 13.23
CA VAL A 14 -27.78 17.87 13.08
C VAL A 14 -27.63 17.48 11.60
N LEU A 15 -28.30 18.16 10.68
CA LEU A 15 -28.16 17.87 9.23
C LEU A 15 -26.74 18.19 8.72
N SER A 16 -26.14 19.29 9.16
CA SER A 16 -24.77 19.66 8.77
C SER A 16 -23.70 18.70 9.31
N LEU A 17 -23.90 18.13 10.52
CA LEU A 17 -23.00 17.13 11.10
C LEU A 17 -23.07 15.78 10.37
N VAL A 18 -24.24 15.38 9.87
CA VAL A 18 -24.41 14.12 9.14
C VAL A 18 -23.76 14.19 7.75
N VAL A 19 -23.80 15.35 7.08
CA VAL A 19 -23.15 15.55 5.77
C VAL A 19 -21.61 15.50 5.88
N PHE A 20 -21.04 16.01 6.96
CA PHE A 20 -19.58 15.96 7.20
C PHE A 20 -19.05 14.56 7.52
N ALA A 21 -19.87 13.67 8.10
CA ALA A 21 -19.45 12.32 8.45
C ALA A 21 -19.37 11.36 7.24
N GLN A 22 -20.11 11.64 6.15
CA GLN A 22 -20.14 10.77 4.97
C GLN A 22 -18.99 11.02 3.97
N SER A 23 -18.36 12.20 3.98
CA SER A 23 -17.27 12.52 3.03
C SER A 23 -15.98 11.75 3.29
N GLY A 24 -15.63 11.45 4.55
CA GLY A 24 -14.36 10.82 4.90
C GLY A 24 -14.21 9.35 4.50
N ALA A 25 -15.30 8.59 4.39
CA ALA A 25 -15.23 7.15 4.07
C ALA A 25 -14.95 6.89 2.58
N GLY A 26 -15.47 7.74 1.68
CA GLY A 26 -15.22 7.63 0.24
C GLY A 26 -13.79 8.00 -0.15
N GLU A 27 -13.25 9.04 0.49
CA GLU A 27 -11.89 9.55 0.26
C GLU A 27 -10.81 8.53 0.70
N GLN A 28 -10.94 7.94 1.89
CA GLN A 28 -10.00 6.92 2.38
C GLN A 28 -9.96 5.65 1.51
N SER A 29 -11.08 5.27 0.87
CA SER A 29 -11.11 4.13 -0.04
C SER A 29 -10.34 4.42 -1.34
N ALA A 30 -10.47 5.63 -1.87
CA ALA A 30 -9.76 6.05 -3.08
C ALA A 30 -8.24 6.07 -2.86
N VAL A 31 -7.78 6.60 -1.72
CA VAL A 31 -6.35 6.66 -1.35
C VAL A 31 -5.73 5.26 -1.24
N LYS A 32 -6.41 4.32 -0.56
CA LYS A 32 -5.95 2.93 -0.46
C LYS A 32 -5.85 2.25 -1.84
N GLN A 33 -6.80 2.52 -2.73
CA GLN A 33 -6.76 1.97 -4.07
C GLN A 33 -5.62 2.56 -4.92
N SER A 34 -5.35 3.87 -4.82
CA SER A 34 -4.19 4.47 -5.50
C SER A 34 -2.88 3.89 -4.98
N PHE A 35 -2.77 3.68 -3.67
CA PHE A 35 -1.59 3.08 -3.04
C PHE A 35 -1.32 1.66 -3.54
N MET A 36 -2.35 0.80 -3.57
CA MET A 36 -2.22 -0.55 -4.10
C MET A 36 -1.96 -0.59 -5.61
N ARG A 37 -2.48 0.38 -6.38
CA ARG A 37 -2.16 0.54 -7.80
C ARG A 37 -0.68 0.91 -8.01
N ALA A 38 -0.12 1.80 -7.18
CA ALA A 38 1.30 2.15 -7.25
C ALA A 38 2.20 0.94 -6.97
N LYS A 39 1.85 0.12 -5.97
CA LYS A 39 2.53 -1.16 -5.71
C LYS A 39 2.51 -2.11 -6.90
N LEU A 40 1.32 -2.29 -7.50
CA LEU A 40 1.18 -3.17 -8.67
C LEU A 40 2.03 -2.68 -9.83
N LEU A 41 1.98 -1.38 -10.12
CA LEU A 41 2.77 -0.76 -11.20
C LEU A 41 4.26 -1.02 -11.02
N HIS A 42 4.82 -0.74 -9.84
CA HIS A 42 6.25 -0.96 -9.63
C HIS A 42 6.64 -2.44 -9.66
N SER A 43 5.76 -3.36 -9.21
CA SER A 43 6.01 -4.79 -9.36
C SER A 43 6.05 -5.22 -10.83
N GLN A 44 5.14 -4.71 -11.66
CA GLN A 44 5.11 -4.99 -13.11
C GLN A 44 6.35 -4.44 -13.81
N ASN A 45 6.76 -3.21 -13.47
CA ASN A 45 7.95 -2.60 -14.05
C ASN A 45 9.25 -3.29 -13.62
N VAL A 46 9.30 -3.89 -12.42
CA VAL A 46 10.45 -4.75 -12.05
C VAL A 46 10.53 -5.95 -12.99
N LEU A 47 9.40 -6.62 -13.28
CA LEU A 47 9.39 -7.75 -14.21
C LEU A 47 9.84 -7.32 -15.61
N GLU A 48 9.28 -6.22 -16.13
CA GLU A 48 9.69 -5.65 -17.41
C GLU A 48 11.21 -5.39 -17.42
N ALA A 49 11.73 -4.70 -16.41
CA ALA A 49 13.14 -4.38 -16.29
C ALA A 49 14.02 -5.64 -16.21
N ILE A 50 13.60 -6.68 -15.48
CA ILE A 50 14.29 -7.98 -15.47
C ILE A 50 14.33 -8.58 -16.88
N THR A 51 13.20 -8.59 -17.60
CA THR A 51 13.14 -9.18 -18.95
C THR A 51 13.95 -8.44 -20.01
N LEU A 52 14.24 -7.16 -19.77
CA LEU A 52 15.02 -6.29 -20.65
C LEU A 52 16.48 -6.10 -20.19
N GLU A 53 16.89 -6.76 -19.09
CA GLU A 53 18.18 -6.51 -18.42
C GLU A 53 18.41 -5.03 -18.06
N ASP A 54 17.34 -4.28 -17.79
CA ASP A 54 17.40 -2.90 -17.32
C ASP A 54 17.71 -2.85 -15.82
N TYR A 55 18.97 -3.00 -15.47
CA TYR A 55 19.45 -2.98 -14.08
C TYR A 55 19.09 -1.69 -13.32
N ALA A 56 19.04 -0.56 -14.02
CA ALA A 56 18.63 0.72 -13.42
C ALA A 56 17.12 0.72 -13.11
N GLY A 57 16.30 0.20 -14.03
CA GLY A 57 14.87 -0.03 -13.84
C GLY A 57 14.57 -0.97 -12.68
N ILE A 58 15.30 -2.09 -12.58
CA ILE A 58 15.20 -3.04 -11.46
C ILE A 58 15.46 -2.30 -10.14
N ALA A 59 16.60 -1.61 -10.03
CA ALA A 59 16.99 -0.92 -8.81
C ALA A 59 15.98 0.18 -8.42
N LYS A 60 15.55 0.98 -9.39
CA LYS A 60 14.59 2.07 -9.20
C LYS A 60 13.25 1.56 -8.70
N HIS A 61 12.64 0.62 -9.41
CA HIS A 61 11.28 0.18 -9.11
C HIS A 61 11.22 -0.68 -7.84
N ALA A 62 12.25 -1.46 -7.56
CA ALA A 62 12.40 -2.16 -6.29
C ALA A 62 12.52 -1.20 -5.09
N GLU A 63 13.26 -0.10 -5.24
CA GLU A 63 13.37 0.90 -4.19
C GLU A 63 12.05 1.63 -3.97
N GLN A 64 11.28 1.94 -5.02
CA GLN A 64 9.95 2.52 -4.86
C GLN A 64 8.99 1.58 -4.10
N LEU A 65 9.02 0.27 -4.41
CA LEU A 65 8.27 -0.73 -3.64
C LEU A 65 8.68 -0.74 -2.15
N ARG A 66 9.98 -0.67 -1.89
CA ARG A 66 10.51 -0.61 -0.52
C ARG A 66 10.03 0.65 0.20
N LEU A 67 10.10 1.83 -0.43
CA LEU A 67 9.67 3.10 0.15
C LEU A 67 8.17 3.13 0.46
N LEU A 68 7.33 2.62 -0.44
CA LEU A 68 5.89 2.47 -0.19
C LEU A 68 5.58 1.67 1.09
N SER A 69 6.48 0.78 1.52
CA SER A 69 6.29 0.01 2.75
C SER A 69 6.63 0.71 4.07
N PHE A 70 7.10 1.95 3.99
CA PHE A 70 7.28 2.84 5.14
C PHE A 70 6.23 3.94 5.19
N ASP A 71 5.35 4.02 4.18
CA ASP A 71 4.25 4.97 4.16
C ASP A 71 3.26 4.70 5.31
N GLU A 72 2.62 5.74 5.82
CA GLU A 72 1.62 5.63 6.88
C GLU A 72 0.43 4.75 6.45
N ASP A 73 0.06 4.81 5.16
CA ASP A 73 -0.98 3.98 4.56
C ASP A 73 -0.61 2.49 4.53
N TRP A 74 0.64 2.13 4.84
CA TRP A 74 1.04 0.74 5.01
C TRP A 74 0.68 0.19 6.40
N GLN A 75 0.69 0.99 7.47
CA GLN A 75 0.52 0.50 8.85
C GLN A 75 -0.96 0.31 9.23
N VAL A 76 -1.67 -0.52 8.47
CA VAL A 76 -3.13 -0.71 8.61
C VAL A 76 -3.54 -1.73 9.66
N LEU A 77 -2.63 -2.62 10.09
CA LEU A 77 -2.83 -3.59 11.16
C LEU A 77 -1.66 -3.56 12.14
N HIS A 78 -1.97 -3.69 13.43
CA HIS A 78 -0.99 -3.68 14.53
C HIS A 78 -0.84 -5.08 15.12
N THR A 79 -0.52 -6.06 14.28
CA THR A 79 -0.26 -7.44 14.72
C THR A 79 1.18 -7.83 14.44
N GLU A 80 1.72 -8.74 15.25
CA GLU A 80 3.08 -9.26 15.07
C GLU A 80 3.25 -9.90 13.68
N GLU A 81 2.27 -10.69 13.24
CA GLU A 81 2.30 -11.35 11.94
C GLU A 81 2.29 -10.33 10.78
N TYR A 82 1.51 -9.26 10.88
CA TYR A 82 1.53 -8.19 9.87
C TYR A 82 2.89 -7.49 9.81
N ALA A 83 3.49 -7.21 10.97
CA ALA A 83 4.82 -6.61 11.06
C ALA A 83 5.90 -7.53 10.43
N ARG A 84 5.81 -8.84 10.69
CA ARG A 84 6.69 -9.86 10.11
C ARG A 84 6.56 -9.90 8.58
N LEU A 85 5.34 -10.05 8.06
CA LEU A 85 5.07 -10.07 6.61
C LEU A 85 5.53 -8.78 5.91
N SER A 86 5.35 -7.63 6.56
CA SER A 86 5.84 -6.34 6.07
C SER A 86 7.36 -6.28 6.02
N ALA A 87 8.05 -6.82 7.02
CA ALA A 87 9.49 -6.91 7.04
C ALA A 87 10.02 -7.87 5.96
N ASP A 88 9.34 -9.00 5.72
CA ASP A 88 9.69 -9.96 4.67
C ASP A 88 9.61 -9.31 3.29
N PHE A 89 8.52 -8.59 3.01
CA PHE A 89 8.37 -7.80 1.78
C PHE A 89 9.52 -6.81 1.60
N ARG A 90 9.84 -6.01 2.64
CA ARG A 90 10.95 -5.04 2.62
C ARG A 90 12.29 -5.68 2.30
N ARG A 91 12.58 -6.85 2.90
CA ARG A 91 13.84 -7.57 2.64
C ARG A 91 13.92 -8.04 1.19
N SER A 92 12.83 -8.58 0.64
CA SER A 92 12.80 -8.97 -0.78
C SER A 92 12.94 -7.78 -1.74
N ALA A 93 12.27 -6.65 -1.46
CA ALA A 93 12.41 -5.43 -2.27
C ALA A 93 13.83 -4.84 -2.19
N ALA A 94 14.46 -4.86 -1.01
CA ALA A 94 15.86 -4.47 -0.86
C ALA A 94 16.81 -5.43 -1.61
N GLY A 95 16.53 -6.73 -1.59
CA GLY A 95 17.26 -7.74 -2.37
C GLY A 95 17.24 -7.46 -3.86
N LEU A 96 16.04 -7.15 -4.41
CA LEU A 96 15.88 -6.70 -5.79
C LEU A 96 16.68 -5.43 -6.09
N ALA A 97 16.58 -4.42 -5.22
CA ALA A 97 17.28 -3.16 -5.42
C ALA A 97 18.80 -3.35 -5.45
N ASN A 98 19.32 -4.22 -4.57
CA ASN A 98 20.73 -4.58 -4.53
C ASN A 98 21.16 -5.39 -5.76
N ALA A 99 20.35 -6.35 -6.21
CA ALA A 99 20.61 -7.12 -7.42
C ALA A 99 20.66 -6.25 -8.68
N GLY A 100 19.77 -5.24 -8.79
CA GLY A 100 19.86 -4.22 -9.84
C GLY A 100 21.16 -3.43 -9.76
N LYS A 101 21.54 -2.94 -8.57
CA LYS A 101 22.79 -2.16 -8.37
C LYS A 101 24.06 -2.98 -8.65
N SER A 102 24.06 -4.28 -8.36
CA SER A 102 25.20 -5.16 -8.61
C SER A 102 25.17 -5.84 -9.99
N GLN A 103 24.18 -5.50 -10.82
CA GLN A 103 23.96 -6.09 -12.15
C GLN A 103 23.89 -7.62 -12.13
N ASN A 104 23.23 -8.18 -11.13
CA ASN A 104 23.08 -9.62 -10.96
C ASN A 104 21.65 -10.05 -11.30
N LEU A 105 21.45 -10.50 -12.54
CA LEU A 105 20.14 -10.88 -13.06
C LEU A 105 19.53 -12.08 -12.32
N ASP A 106 20.32 -13.12 -12.04
CA ASP A 106 19.85 -14.32 -11.33
C ASP A 106 19.35 -13.97 -9.92
N ALA A 107 20.08 -13.12 -9.21
CA ALA A 107 19.66 -12.61 -7.91
C ALA A 107 18.38 -11.75 -8.04
N ALA A 108 18.23 -10.97 -9.11
CA ALA A 108 17.03 -10.17 -9.34
C ALA A 108 15.81 -11.06 -9.59
N VAL A 109 15.93 -12.12 -10.41
CA VAL A 109 14.86 -13.08 -10.68
C VAL A 109 14.41 -13.77 -9.39
N LEU A 110 15.36 -14.27 -8.58
CA LEU A 110 15.04 -14.94 -7.32
C LEU A 110 14.37 -14.00 -6.32
N ALA A 111 14.89 -12.78 -6.18
CA ALA A 111 14.31 -11.78 -5.29
C ALA A 111 12.92 -11.32 -5.76
N TYR A 112 12.67 -11.25 -7.07
CA TYR A 112 11.34 -10.98 -7.64
C TYR A 112 10.33 -12.07 -7.28
N PHE A 113 10.72 -13.34 -7.44
CA PHE A 113 9.88 -14.46 -7.03
C PHE A 113 9.55 -14.39 -5.53
N GLN A 114 10.54 -14.18 -4.66
CA GLN A 114 10.29 -14.06 -3.23
C GLN A 114 9.38 -12.88 -2.89
N MET A 115 9.57 -11.73 -3.56
CA MET A 115 8.73 -10.56 -3.36
C MET A 115 7.27 -10.84 -3.76
N THR A 116 7.03 -11.47 -4.91
CA THR A 116 5.68 -11.81 -5.35
C THR A 116 5.00 -12.81 -4.42
N HIS A 117 5.74 -13.79 -3.89
CA HIS A 117 5.27 -14.68 -2.83
C HIS A 117 4.84 -13.90 -1.57
N ASN A 118 5.67 -12.97 -1.10
CA ASN A 118 5.38 -12.13 0.08
C ASN A 118 4.13 -11.26 -0.13
N CYS A 119 3.88 -10.76 -1.35
CA CYS A 119 2.64 -10.06 -1.68
C CYS A 119 1.41 -10.95 -1.47
N VAL A 120 1.47 -12.20 -1.93
CA VAL A 120 0.37 -13.17 -1.80
C VAL A 120 0.11 -13.54 -0.35
N ASP A 121 1.16 -13.79 0.44
CA ASP A 121 1.05 -14.13 1.86
C ASP A 121 0.42 -13.00 2.68
N CYS A 122 0.91 -11.77 2.49
CA CYS A 122 0.31 -10.60 3.13
C CYS A 122 -1.16 -10.46 2.77
N HIS A 123 -1.52 -10.61 1.50
CA HIS A 123 -2.91 -10.53 1.08
C HIS A 123 -3.78 -11.69 1.60
N ARG A 124 -3.21 -12.89 1.78
CA ARG A 124 -3.91 -14.02 2.42
C ARG A 124 -4.22 -13.69 3.88
N TYR A 125 -3.24 -13.22 4.63
CA TYR A 125 -3.41 -12.78 6.01
C TYR A 125 -4.46 -11.67 6.13
N MET A 126 -4.33 -10.61 5.32
CA MET A 126 -5.28 -9.48 5.29
C MET A 126 -6.73 -9.88 4.98
N ARG A 127 -6.96 -10.98 4.25
CA ARG A 127 -8.32 -11.49 4.00
C ARG A 127 -8.89 -12.24 5.19
N GLN A 128 -8.04 -12.87 5.99
CA GLN A 128 -8.42 -13.68 7.16
C GLN A 128 -8.53 -12.84 8.44
N SER A 129 -7.81 -11.72 8.52
CA SER A 129 -7.79 -10.82 9.68
C SER A 129 -8.83 -9.69 9.61
N LYS A 130 -9.80 -9.77 8.70
CA LYS A 130 -10.93 -8.84 8.60
C LYS A 130 -12.13 -9.35 9.36
#